data_AF-A0A7X8ZXN4-F1
#
_entry.id   AF-A0A7X8ZXN4-F1
#
_cell.length_a   1.000
_cell.length_b   1.000
_cell.length_c   1.000
_cell.angle_alpha   90.00
_cell.angle_beta   90.00
_cell.angle_gamma   90.00
#
_symmetry.space_group_name_H-M   'P 1'
#
loop_
_entity.id
_entity.type
_entity.pdbx_description
1 polymer ?
#
loop_
_entity_poly.entity_id
_entity_poly.type
_entity_poly.pdbx_seq_one_letter_code
_entity_poly.pdbx_strand_id
1 'polypeptide(L)'
;ELAFKNNWTDAHENFESAIEQVKLFVEATLENEGDIWIAEAGQSDFSAALVKTIQSDLANVNTSKRIHIVQHGRWNEENTSPENLEFVKKNTDYKKIADGNAVGNGTPGFRSPDYTHWRDKIKNPELIEIWQHSIDLCNKYNGKEGRYNNEAISAGGLDFSDLAEVCWIFGLEDIKDIEHFFDLYSN
;
A
#
# COMPACT_ATOMS: atom_id res chain seq x y z
N GLU A 1 3.23 -4.02 -14.58
CA GLU A 1 3.93 -5.23 -15.10
C GLU A 1 5.37 -5.36 -14.60
N LEU A 2 6.23 -4.33 -14.62
CA LEU A 2 7.65 -4.51 -14.25
C LEU A 2 7.91 -5.04 -12.83
N ALA A 3 7.29 -4.44 -11.80
CA ALA A 3 7.54 -4.82 -10.40
C ALA A 3 6.86 -6.16 -10.00
N PHE A 4 5.64 -6.39 -10.48
CA PHE A 4 4.80 -7.53 -10.04
C PHE A 4 4.61 -8.61 -11.11
N LYS A 5 5.06 -8.38 -12.35
CA LYS A 5 4.84 -9.25 -13.51
C LYS A 5 3.35 -9.59 -13.66
N ASN A 6 2.99 -10.86 -13.48
CA ASN A 6 1.62 -11.37 -13.54
C ASN A 6 0.98 -11.54 -12.13
N ASN A 7 1.66 -11.09 -11.08
CA ASN A 7 1.20 -11.20 -9.69
C ASN A 7 0.48 -9.93 -9.24
N TRP A 8 -0.50 -9.48 -10.02
CA TRP A 8 -1.36 -8.35 -9.66
C TRP A 8 -2.74 -8.51 -10.32
N THR A 9 -3.74 -7.85 -9.75
CA THR A 9 -5.12 -7.83 -10.26
C THR A 9 -5.58 -6.40 -10.46
N ASP A 10 -6.36 -6.15 -11.51
CA ASP A 10 -6.93 -4.83 -11.81
C ASP A 10 -8.31 -4.67 -11.17
N ALA A 11 -8.34 -4.19 -9.92
CA ALA A 11 -9.60 -3.93 -9.22
C ALA A 11 -10.33 -2.68 -9.74
N HIS A 12 -9.66 -1.80 -10.51
CA HIS A 12 -10.29 -0.62 -11.07
C HIS A 12 -11.20 -0.98 -12.23
N GLU A 13 -10.69 -1.77 -13.18
CA GLU A 13 -11.44 -2.19 -14.36
C GLU A 13 -12.24 -3.48 -14.12
N ASN A 14 -11.79 -4.36 -13.21
CA ASN A 14 -12.34 -5.71 -13.04
C ASN A 14 -12.50 -6.11 -11.57
N PHE A 15 -13.18 -5.27 -10.78
CA PHE A 15 -13.32 -5.41 -9.32
C PHE A 15 -13.71 -6.83 -8.85
N GLU A 16 -14.79 -7.41 -9.39
CA GLU A 16 -15.25 -8.75 -9.00
C GLU A 16 -14.22 -9.84 -9.32
N SER A 17 -13.61 -9.77 -10.49
CA SER A 17 -12.56 -10.72 -10.90
C SER A 17 -11.31 -10.60 -10.03
N ALA A 18 -10.94 -9.37 -9.65
CA ALA A 18 -9.83 -9.13 -8.73
C ALA A 18 -10.11 -9.74 -7.35
N ILE A 19 -11.34 -9.58 -6.82
CA ILE A 19 -11.75 -10.22 -5.56
C ILE A 19 -11.66 -11.73 -5.65
N GLU A 20 -12.23 -12.35 -6.68
CA GLU A 20 -12.20 -13.81 -6.82
C GLU A 20 -10.76 -14.36 -6.93
N GLN A 21 -9.88 -13.68 -7.65
CA GLN A 21 -8.48 -14.08 -7.77
C GLN A 21 -7.72 -13.95 -6.43
N VAL A 22 -7.84 -12.81 -5.75
CA VAL A 22 -7.16 -12.59 -4.46
C VAL A 22 -7.70 -13.52 -3.38
N LYS A 23 -9.01 -13.75 -3.37
CA LYS A 23 -9.69 -14.64 -2.41
C LYS A 23 -9.06 -16.02 -2.36
N LEU A 24 -8.75 -16.63 -3.51
CA LEU A 24 -8.16 -17.98 -3.55
C LEU A 24 -6.86 -18.09 -2.75
N PHE A 25 -6.00 -17.07 -2.79
CA PHE A 25 -4.76 -17.04 -2.02
C PHE A 25 -5.02 -16.83 -0.52
N VAL A 26 -6.00 -15.99 -0.21
CA VAL A 26 -6.39 -15.69 1.16
C VAL A 26 -7.01 -16.92 1.83
N GLU A 27 -7.95 -17.59 1.16
CA GLU A 27 -8.57 -18.83 1.66
C GLU A 27 -7.52 -19.90 1.89
N ALA A 28 -6.67 -20.18 0.89
CA ALA A 28 -5.61 -21.17 1.03
C ALA A 28 -4.68 -20.87 2.21
N THR A 29 -4.34 -19.60 2.44
CA THR A 29 -3.50 -19.21 3.58
C THR A 29 -4.21 -19.41 4.92
N LEU A 30 -5.48 -18.99 5.02
CA LEU A 30 -6.28 -19.10 6.25
C LEU A 30 -6.60 -20.56 6.61
N GLU A 31 -6.91 -21.40 5.62
CA GLU A 31 -7.14 -22.84 5.81
C GLU A 31 -5.90 -23.59 6.29
N ASN A 32 -4.71 -23.12 5.90
CA ASN A 32 -3.42 -23.62 6.39
C ASN A 32 -2.98 -22.98 7.71
N GLU A 33 -3.90 -22.37 8.45
CA GLU A 33 -3.63 -21.70 9.71
C GLU A 33 -2.57 -20.57 9.61
N GLY A 34 -2.42 -19.94 8.44
CA GLY A 34 -1.65 -18.70 8.24
C GLY A 34 -2.45 -17.42 8.45
N ASP A 35 -1.76 -16.30 8.66
CA ASP A 35 -2.36 -14.96 8.79
C ASP A 35 -2.19 -14.15 7.51
N ILE A 36 -3.10 -13.21 7.28
CA ILE A 36 -3.10 -12.30 6.14
C ILE A 36 -2.70 -10.91 6.63
N TRP A 37 -1.72 -10.32 5.98
CA TRP A 37 -1.28 -8.95 6.25
C TRP A 37 -1.49 -8.09 5.00
N ILE A 38 -2.24 -6.99 5.14
CA ILE A 38 -2.58 -6.07 4.06
C ILE A 38 -2.00 -4.69 4.40
N ALA A 39 -1.13 -4.19 3.51
CA ALA A 39 -0.81 -2.76 3.43
C ALA A 39 -1.90 -2.10 2.57
N GLU A 40 -2.75 -1.28 3.20
CA GLU A 40 -4.01 -0.79 2.61
C GLU A 40 -3.83 0.31 1.54
N ALA A 41 -2.66 0.97 1.49
CA ALA A 41 -2.14 1.85 0.43
C ALA A 41 -3.18 2.79 -0.24
N GLY A 42 -4.20 3.24 0.51
CA GLY A 42 -5.37 3.88 -0.07
C GLY A 42 -6.68 3.50 0.61
N GLN A 43 -7.74 3.33 -0.18
CA GLN A 43 -9.13 3.19 0.29
C GLN A 43 -9.49 1.73 0.62
N SER A 44 -10.18 1.50 1.74
CA SER A 44 -10.50 0.14 2.22
C SER A 44 -11.69 -0.55 1.56
N ASP A 45 -12.19 -0.04 0.43
CA ASP A 45 -13.34 -0.61 -0.26
C ASP A 45 -13.05 -2.00 -0.84
N PHE A 46 -11.84 -2.23 -1.37
CA PHE A 46 -11.42 -3.55 -1.84
C PHE A 46 -11.25 -4.53 -0.68
N SER A 47 -10.53 -4.15 0.38
CA SER A 47 -10.34 -4.98 1.57
C SER A 47 -11.67 -5.33 2.25
N ALA A 48 -12.62 -4.40 2.31
CA ALA A 48 -13.96 -4.67 2.84
C ALA A 48 -14.70 -5.73 2.02
N ALA A 49 -14.67 -5.63 0.68
CA ALA A 49 -15.28 -6.62 -0.19
C ALA A 49 -14.62 -8.01 -0.03
N LEU A 50 -13.28 -8.06 0.01
CA LEU A 50 -12.53 -9.28 0.20
C LEU A 50 -12.89 -9.98 1.52
N VAL A 51 -12.88 -9.23 2.63
CA VAL A 51 -13.22 -9.76 3.96
C VAL A 51 -14.66 -10.26 4.02
N LYS A 52 -15.63 -9.56 3.38
CA LYS A 52 -17.03 -10.04 3.30
C LYS A 52 -17.12 -11.39 2.59
N THR A 53 -16.41 -11.55 1.48
CA THR A 53 -16.41 -12.83 0.73
C THR A 53 -15.76 -13.94 1.55
N ILE A 54 -14.64 -13.67 2.22
CA ILE A 54 -13.99 -14.65 3.11
C ILE A 54 -14.89 -15.05 4.29
N GLN A 55 -15.61 -14.11 4.91
CA GLN A 55 -16.55 -14.44 5.98
C GLN A 55 -17.72 -15.30 5.50
N SER A 56 -18.14 -15.14 4.23
CA SER A 56 -19.16 -15.96 3.59
C SER A 56 -18.65 -17.38 3.33
N ASP A 57 -17.46 -17.49 2.74
CA ASP A 57 -16.93 -18.76 2.23
C ASP A 57 -16.28 -19.60 3.36
N LEU A 58 -15.67 -18.94 4.37
CA LEU A 58 -14.99 -19.56 5.50
C LEU A 58 -15.59 -19.10 6.85
N ALA A 59 -16.86 -19.43 7.10
CA ALA A 59 -17.62 -18.99 8.28
C ALA A 59 -16.99 -19.32 9.65
N ASN A 60 -16.07 -20.29 9.73
CA ASN A 60 -15.38 -20.67 10.97
C ASN A 60 -14.10 -19.86 11.22
N VAL A 61 -13.59 -19.12 10.23
CA VAL A 61 -12.38 -18.32 10.39
C VAL A 61 -12.70 -17.04 11.13
N ASN A 62 -11.95 -16.78 12.20
CA ASN A 62 -12.05 -15.54 12.95
C ASN A 62 -11.25 -14.43 12.24
N THR A 63 -11.85 -13.80 11.24
CA THR A 63 -11.22 -12.73 10.43
C THR A 63 -10.66 -11.58 11.27
N SER A 64 -11.24 -11.23 12.42
CA SER A 64 -10.72 -10.18 13.30
C SER A 64 -9.42 -10.53 14.05
N LYS A 65 -8.95 -11.77 13.93
CA LYS A 65 -7.66 -12.21 14.46
C LYS A 65 -6.65 -12.65 13.40
N ARG A 66 -7.14 -12.94 12.19
CA ARG A 66 -6.37 -13.63 11.14
C ARG A 66 -6.10 -12.76 9.92
N ILE A 67 -6.81 -11.65 9.81
CA ILE A 67 -6.61 -10.64 8.76
C ILE A 67 -6.22 -9.35 9.46
N HIS A 68 -4.99 -8.90 9.20
CA HIS A 68 -4.38 -7.71 9.75
C HIS A 68 -4.30 -6.65 8.65
N ILE A 69 -4.90 -5.49 8.87
CA ILE A 69 -4.91 -4.39 7.91
C ILE A 69 -4.15 -3.23 8.51
N VAL A 70 -3.18 -2.70 7.78
CA VAL A 70 -2.36 -1.57 8.22
C VAL A 70 -2.57 -0.43 7.25
N GLN A 71 -3.03 0.70 7.76
CA GLN A 71 -3.33 1.89 6.95
C GLN A 71 -2.72 3.13 7.58
N HIS A 72 -2.03 3.93 6.78
CA HIS A 72 -1.44 5.19 7.22
C HIS A 72 -2.33 6.39 6.88
N GLY A 73 -2.18 7.46 7.66
CA GLY A 73 -2.76 8.76 7.38
C GLY A 73 -4.27 8.87 7.63
N ARG A 74 -4.75 10.11 7.77
CA ARG A 74 -6.19 10.41 7.89
C ARG A 74 -6.88 10.44 6.52
N TRP A 75 -6.16 10.90 5.50
CA TRP A 75 -6.70 11.07 4.16
C TRP A 75 -7.23 9.75 3.56
N ASN A 76 -6.51 8.64 3.74
CA ASN A 76 -6.94 7.32 3.27
C ASN A 76 -8.28 6.87 3.87
N GLU A 77 -8.47 7.06 5.18
CA GLU A 77 -9.73 6.78 5.85
C GLU A 77 -10.87 7.67 5.33
N GLU A 78 -10.61 8.96 5.07
CA GLU A 78 -11.62 9.92 4.59
C GLU A 78 -12.03 9.68 3.13
N ASN A 79 -11.21 8.98 2.36
CA ASN A 79 -11.53 8.61 0.98
C ASN A 79 -12.14 7.21 0.86
N THR A 80 -12.19 6.44 1.94
CA THR A 80 -12.90 5.15 1.99
C THR A 80 -14.39 5.40 2.22
N SER A 81 -15.28 4.57 1.66
CA SER A 81 -16.69 4.68 2.04
C SER A 81 -16.87 4.43 3.56
N PRO A 82 -17.64 5.26 4.29
CA PRO A 82 -17.72 5.15 5.76
C PRO A 82 -18.16 3.77 6.25
N GLU A 83 -19.11 3.14 5.55
CA GLU A 83 -19.60 1.81 5.88
C GLU A 83 -18.52 0.73 5.71
N ASN A 84 -17.70 0.80 4.65
CA ASN A 84 -16.61 -0.15 4.45
C ASN A 84 -15.48 0.08 5.46
N LEU A 85 -15.18 1.33 5.81
CA LEU A 85 -14.19 1.63 6.85
C LEU A 85 -14.63 1.09 8.22
N GLU A 86 -15.88 1.34 8.62
CA GLU A 86 -16.44 0.77 9.86
C GLU A 86 -16.44 -0.76 9.83
N PHE A 87 -16.77 -1.34 8.67
CA PHE A 87 -16.76 -2.78 8.49
C PHE A 87 -15.37 -3.38 8.69
N VAL A 88 -14.33 -2.87 8.02
CA VAL A 88 -12.98 -3.44 8.15
C VAL A 88 -12.45 -3.28 9.57
N LYS A 89 -12.67 -2.11 10.21
CA LYS A 89 -12.27 -1.88 11.61
C LYS A 89 -12.90 -2.85 12.59
N LYS A 90 -14.15 -3.27 12.33
CA LYS A 90 -14.88 -4.19 13.19
C LYS A 90 -14.51 -5.66 12.95
N ASN A 91 -14.15 -6.01 11.72
CA ASN A 91 -14.06 -7.40 11.26
C ASN A 91 -12.63 -7.87 10.97
N THR A 92 -11.63 -7.02 11.16
CA THR A 92 -10.21 -7.33 10.98
C THR A 92 -9.41 -6.82 12.18
N ASP A 93 -8.16 -7.27 12.31
CA ASP A 93 -7.20 -6.60 13.18
C ASP A 93 -6.69 -5.34 12.46
N TYR A 94 -7.48 -4.28 12.54
CA TYR A 94 -7.20 -3.03 11.85
C TYR A 94 -6.26 -2.14 12.68
N LYS A 95 -5.14 -1.77 12.08
CA LYS A 95 -4.14 -0.88 12.63
C LYS A 95 -4.01 0.40 11.82
N LYS A 96 -4.42 1.51 12.44
CA LYS A 96 -4.04 2.85 11.99
C LYS A 96 -2.63 3.18 12.46
N ILE A 97 -1.78 3.64 11.53
CA ILE A 97 -0.45 4.18 11.84
C ILE A 97 -0.39 5.69 11.53
N ALA A 98 0.72 6.32 11.93
CA ALA A 98 0.94 7.74 11.68
C ALA A 98 1.10 8.02 10.16
N ASP A 99 1.11 9.29 9.79
CA ASP A 99 1.19 9.70 8.39
C ASP A 99 2.58 9.39 7.81
N GLY A 100 2.65 8.49 6.84
CA GLY A 100 3.87 8.13 6.10
C GLY A 100 4.46 9.27 5.26
N ASN A 101 3.80 10.43 5.18
CA ASN A 101 4.37 11.64 4.57
C ASN A 101 5.24 12.45 5.53
N ALA A 102 5.08 12.25 6.84
CA ALA A 102 5.71 13.07 7.86
C ALA A 102 6.81 12.29 8.60
N VAL A 103 7.90 12.98 8.89
CA VAL A 103 9.00 12.44 9.71
C VAL A 103 8.74 12.64 11.20
N GLY A 104 9.28 11.76 12.04
CA GLY A 104 9.30 11.95 13.50
C GLY A 104 7.96 11.75 14.22
N ASN A 105 6.97 11.14 13.57
CA ASN A 105 5.65 10.82 14.14
C ASN A 105 5.48 9.33 14.50
N GLY A 106 6.55 8.53 14.36
CA GLY A 106 6.55 7.08 14.59
C GLY A 106 6.42 6.23 13.32
N THR A 107 6.36 6.84 12.13
CA THR A 107 6.48 6.18 10.83
C THR A 107 7.58 6.83 9.99
N PRO A 108 8.13 6.14 8.98
CA PRO A 108 9.03 6.77 8.01
C PRO A 108 8.32 7.86 7.20
N GLY A 109 9.04 8.95 6.88
CA GLY A 109 8.54 10.02 6.02
C GLY A 109 8.96 9.84 4.56
N PHE A 110 8.12 9.22 3.74
CA PHE A 110 8.38 8.94 2.33
C PHE A 110 7.78 9.94 1.35
N ARG A 111 7.84 11.23 1.70
CA ARG A 111 7.49 12.32 0.80
C ARG A 111 8.54 13.42 0.84
N SER A 112 9.09 13.75 -0.32
CA SER A 112 10.02 14.87 -0.47
C SER A 112 9.86 15.55 -1.83
N PRO A 113 9.60 16.87 -1.89
CA PRO A 113 9.57 17.60 -3.15
C PRO A 113 10.96 17.77 -3.78
N ASP A 114 12.03 17.61 -2.99
CA ASP A 114 13.40 17.95 -3.41
C ASP A 114 14.28 16.73 -3.68
N TYR A 115 13.84 15.53 -3.28
CA TYR A 115 14.64 14.31 -3.44
C TYR A 115 14.60 13.80 -4.88
N THR A 116 15.68 14.04 -5.62
CA THR A 116 15.79 13.72 -7.06
C THR A 116 16.95 12.76 -7.41
N HIS A 117 17.79 12.41 -6.44
CA HIS A 117 19.04 11.69 -6.67
C HIS A 117 18.97 10.17 -6.38
N TRP A 118 17.76 9.59 -6.43
CA TRP A 118 17.55 8.14 -6.24
C TRP A 118 18.44 7.30 -7.18
N ARG A 119 18.64 7.78 -8.42
CA ARG A 119 19.41 7.06 -9.44
C ARG A 119 20.89 6.93 -9.10
N ASP A 120 21.42 7.84 -8.28
CA ASP A 120 22.82 7.79 -7.83
C ASP A 120 23.04 6.69 -6.77
N LYS A 121 21.97 6.28 -6.09
CA LYS A 121 22.01 5.26 -5.03
C LYS A 121 21.86 3.86 -5.61
N ILE A 122 20.99 3.67 -6.61
CA ILE A 122 20.65 2.35 -7.16
C ILE A 122 21.70 1.86 -8.16
N LYS A 123 22.20 0.64 -7.97
CA LYS A 123 23.15 0.00 -8.91
C LYS A 123 22.54 -1.08 -9.78
N ASN A 124 21.46 -1.72 -9.31
CA ASN A 124 20.79 -2.77 -10.06
C ASN A 124 20.04 -2.16 -11.26
N PRO A 125 20.36 -2.54 -12.52
CA PRO A 125 19.73 -1.98 -13.71
C PRO A 125 18.22 -2.25 -13.78
N GLU A 126 17.75 -3.39 -13.27
CA GLU A 126 16.31 -3.72 -13.24
C GLU A 126 15.56 -2.79 -12.27
N LEU A 127 16.14 -2.50 -11.11
CA LEU A 127 15.57 -1.55 -10.16
C LEU A 127 15.57 -0.12 -10.73
N ILE A 128 16.61 0.28 -11.46
CA ILE A 128 16.65 1.57 -12.14
C ILE A 128 15.50 1.69 -13.14
N GLU A 129 15.24 0.64 -13.92
CA GLU A 129 14.15 0.61 -14.89
C GLU A 129 12.78 0.70 -14.20
N ILE A 130 12.56 -0.06 -13.12
CA ILE A 130 11.32 -0.01 -12.34
C ILE A 130 11.08 1.40 -11.78
N TRP A 131 12.08 1.99 -11.10
CA TRP A 131 11.94 3.33 -10.51
C TRP A 131 11.71 4.39 -11.57
N GLN A 132 12.45 4.36 -12.68
CA GLN A 132 12.25 5.29 -13.78
C GLN A 132 10.83 5.19 -14.34
N HIS A 133 10.34 3.97 -14.59
CA HIS A 133 9.00 3.76 -15.11
C HIS A 133 7.92 4.26 -14.15
N SER A 134 8.05 4.00 -12.85
CA SER A 134 7.13 4.50 -11.83
C SER A 134 7.09 6.04 -11.80
N ILE A 135 8.25 6.69 -11.85
CA ILE A 135 8.37 8.16 -11.88
C ILE A 135 7.76 8.74 -13.15
N ASP A 136 8.00 8.12 -14.31
CA ASP A 136 7.42 8.55 -15.58
C ASP A 136 5.89 8.45 -15.56
N LEU A 137 5.33 7.38 -14.97
CA LEU A 137 3.88 7.23 -14.78
C LEU A 137 3.32 8.30 -13.84
N CYS A 138 3.97 8.53 -12.70
CA CYS A 138 3.56 9.59 -11.77
C CYS A 138 3.55 10.95 -12.49
N ASN A 139 4.63 11.35 -13.14
CA ASN A 139 4.72 12.60 -13.90
C ASN A 139 3.70 12.68 -15.03
N LYS A 140 3.41 11.57 -15.70
CA LYS A 140 2.44 11.52 -16.79
C LYS A 140 1.02 11.75 -16.32
N TYR A 141 0.62 11.24 -15.15
CA TYR A 141 -0.78 11.22 -14.73
C TYR A 141 -1.11 12.10 -13.50
N ASN A 142 -0.11 12.64 -12.81
CA ASN A 142 -0.31 13.49 -11.64
C ASN A 142 -1.20 14.70 -11.98
N GLY A 143 -2.28 14.90 -11.21
CA GLY A 143 -3.23 15.99 -11.42
C GLY A 143 -4.02 15.97 -12.73
N LYS A 144 -3.95 14.88 -13.53
CA LYS A 144 -4.68 14.78 -14.81
C LYS A 144 -6.00 14.05 -14.63
N GLU A 145 -6.97 14.36 -15.50
CA GLU A 145 -8.25 13.62 -15.58
C GLU A 145 -9.02 13.56 -14.25
N GLY A 146 -8.88 14.60 -13.41
CA GLY A 146 -9.53 14.66 -12.09
C GLY A 146 -8.80 13.90 -10.98
N ARG A 147 -7.63 13.31 -11.27
CA ARG A 147 -6.77 12.68 -10.26
C ARG A 147 -6.20 13.72 -9.30
N TYR A 148 -5.90 13.27 -8.08
CA TYR A 148 -5.20 14.07 -7.08
C TYR A 148 -3.88 14.61 -7.64
N ASN A 149 -3.59 15.89 -7.34
CA ASN A 149 -2.32 16.52 -7.68
C ASN A 149 -1.38 16.43 -6.48
N ASN A 150 -0.44 15.50 -6.53
CA ASN A 150 0.63 15.39 -5.56
C ASN A 150 1.67 16.49 -5.78
N GLU A 151 1.79 17.40 -4.82
CA GLU A 151 2.70 18.56 -4.91
C GLU A 151 4.19 18.17 -4.92
N ALA A 152 4.58 17.09 -4.23
CA ALA A 152 5.97 16.63 -4.22
C ALA A 152 6.39 16.09 -5.58
N ILE A 153 5.52 15.29 -6.21
CA ILE A 153 5.72 14.82 -7.59
C ILE A 153 5.74 16.00 -8.57
N SER A 154 4.83 16.97 -8.42
CA SER A 154 4.80 18.17 -9.27
C SER A 154 6.05 19.04 -9.15
N ALA A 155 6.75 19.00 -8.01
CA ALA A 155 8.05 19.64 -7.80
C ALA A 155 9.24 18.86 -8.39
N GLY A 156 9.00 17.64 -8.91
CA GLY A 156 10.02 16.73 -9.43
C GLY A 156 10.59 15.76 -8.39
N GLY A 157 10.07 15.79 -7.16
CA GLY A 157 10.46 14.90 -6.07
C GLY A 157 9.74 13.55 -6.09
N LEU A 158 9.69 12.91 -4.92
CA LEU A 158 9.12 11.57 -4.74
C LEU A 158 8.09 11.56 -3.62
N ASP A 159 7.08 10.71 -3.82
CA ASP A 159 6.11 10.34 -2.80
C ASP A 159 5.74 8.87 -2.97
N PHE A 160 6.00 8.08 -1.94
CA PHE A 160 5.65 6.67 -1.84
C PHE A 160 5.25 6.33 -0.39
N SER A 161 4.51 7.23 0.26
CA SER A 161 4.11 7.14 1.67
C SER A 161 3.41 5.85 2.06
N ASP A 162 2.71 5.19 1.13
CA ASP A 162 2.08 3.88 1.34
C ASP A 162 3.07 2.80 1.82
N LEU A 163 4.37 2.93 1.49
CA LEU A 163 5.41 2.00 1.96
C LEU A 163 5.54 2.01 3.51
N ALA A 164 5.10 3.06 4.20
CA ALA A 164 5.11 3.10 5.66
C ALA A 164 4.32 1.96 6.31
N GLU A 165 3.28 1.46 5.64
CA GLU A 165 2.47 0.33 6.12
C GLU A 165 3.25 -0.98 6.07
N VAL A 166 3.99 -1.20 4.97
CA VAL A 166 4.92 -2.33 4.83
C VAL A 166 6.03 -2.24 5.87
N CYS A 167 6.59 -1.04 6.09
CA CYS A 167 7.59 -0.84 7.13
C CYS A 167 7.05 -1.22 8.51
N TRP A 168 5.81 -0.85 8.84
CA TRP A 168 5.19 -1.23 10.11
C TRP A 168 4.97 -2.74 10.23
N ILE A 169 4.47 -3.40 9.18
CA ILE A 169 4.26 -4.86 9.15
C ILE A 169 5.57 -5.62 9.45
N PHE A 170 6.70 -5.14 8.92
CA PHE A 170 7.99 -5.82 9.05
C PHE A 170 8.87 -5.29 10.19
N GLY A 171 8.42 -4.30 10.98
CA GLY A 171 9.23 -3.75 12.07
C GLY A 171 10.40 -2.87 11.58
N LEU A 172 10.20 -2.10 10.51
CA LEU A 172 11.19 -1.25 9.86
C LEU A 172 10.91 0.25 10.08
N GLU A 173 10.25 0.61 11.17
CA GLU A 173 9.87 2.00 11.47
C GLU A 173 11.07 2.90 11.80
N ASP A 174 12.27 2.32 12.01
CA ASP A 174 13.53 3.04 12.19
C ASP A 174 14.04 3.73 10.91
N ILE A 175 13.45 3.41 9.74
CA ILE A 175 13.68 4.17 8.51
C ILE A 175 13.13 5.59 8.73
N LYS A 176 13.95 6.60 8.45
CA LYS A 176 13.61 7.98 8.79
C LYS A 176 12.80 8.62 7.67
N ASP A 177 13.34 8.53 6.47
CA ASP A 177 12.88 9.23 5.29
C ASP A 177 13.32 8.52 4.01
N ILE A 178 13.04 9.16 2.86
CA ILE A 178 13.42 8.68 1.53
C ILE A 178 14.93 8.46 1.40
N GLU A 179 15.76 9.36 1.92
CA GLU A 179 17.22 9.23 1.80
C GLU A 179 17.72 8.01 2.57
N HIS A 180 17.26 7.84 3.82
CA HIS A 180 17.60 6.68 4.63
C HIS A 180 17.12 5.37 3.98
N PHE A 181 15.94 5.37 3.35
CA PHE A 181 15.45 4.21 2.59
C PHE A 181 16.41 3.83 1.46
N PHE A 182 16.81 4.77 0.61
CA PHE A 182 17.73 4.47 -0.48
C PHE A 182 19.14 4.10 0.01
N ASP A 183 19.60 4.64 1.14
CA ASP A 183 20.87 4.22 1.74
C ASP A 183 20.85 2.75 2.17
N LEU A 184 19.70 2.24 2.61
CA LEU A 184 19.54 0.86 3.07
C LEU A 184 19.23 -0.12 1.93
N TYR A 185 18.36 0.24 0.98
CA TYR A 185 17.71 -0.69 0.05
C TYR A 185 18.03 -0.48 -1.43
N SER A 186 19.05 0.30 -1.76
CA SER A 186 19.41 0.59 -3.16
C SER A 186 20.25 -0.49 -3.86
N ASN A 187 20.64 -1.58 -3.19
CA ASN A 187 21.50 -2.63 -3.72
C ASN A 187 20.88 -4.02 -3.62
#